data_AF-A0A7T1HJL0-F1
#
_entry.id   AF-A0A7T1HJL0-F1
#
_cell.length_a   1.000
_cell.length_b   1.000
_cell.length_c   1.000
_cell.angle_alpha   90.00
_cell.angle_beta   90.00
_cell.angle_gamma   90.00
#
_symmetry.space_group_name_H-M   'P 1'
#
loop_
_entity.id
_entity.type
_entity.pdbx_description
1 polymer ?
#
loop_
_entity_poly.entity_id
_entity_poly.type
_entity_poly.pdbx_seq_one_letter_code
_entity_poly.pdbx_strand_id
1 'polypeptide(L)'
;MSSIHSPTSGPPAWRRWLGFLALLGLLLLLWWPRPVWGDTAAVSGESLFANHCAGCHINGGNILRRGKTLKLKVLERNGITGPEAIASIASTGLGQMSGYGEVLGPGGAEAVAAWVWQQALQNWASPTPPSAGPTA
;
A
#
# COMPACT_ATOMS: atom_id res chain seq x y z
N MET A 1 -70.47 -38.72 -6.47
CA MET A 1 -69.12 -38.33 -6.92
C MET A 1 -68.38 -37.79 -5.70
N SER A 2 -67.65 -38.64 -4.98
CA SER A 2 -66.92 -38.23 -3.77
C SER A 2 -65.44 -38.16 -4.11
N SER A 3 -64.91 -36.94 -4.19
CA SER A 3 -63.50 -36.68 -4.47
C SER A 3 -62.66 -36.96 -3.23
N ILE A 4 -61.81 -37.97 -3.33
CA ILE A 4 -60.81 -38.31 -2.31
C ILE A 4 -59.64 -37.33 -2.48
N HIS A 5 -59.42 -36.47 -1.48
CA HIS A 5 -58.19 -35.68 -1.39
C HIS A 5 -57.17 -36.49 -0.58
N SER A 6 -56.06 -36.86 -1.21
CA SER A 6 -54.93 -37.51 -0.53
C SER A 6 -54.12 -36.46 0.26
N PRO A 7 -53.72 -36.73 1.50
CA PRO A 7 -52.84 -35.84 2.24
C PRO A 7 -51.43 -35.90 1.63
N THR A 8 -50.92 -34.75 1.15
CA THR A 8 -49.54 -34.61 0.72
C THR A 8 -48.63 -34.62 1.95
N SER A 9 -47.76 -35.61 2.07
CA SER A 9 -46.75 -35.67 3.14
C SER A 9 -45.66 -34.62 2.90
N GLY A 10 -45.52 -33.69 3.84
CA GLY A 10 -44.46 -32.69 3.84
C GLY A 10 -43.06 -33.34 3.96
N PRO A 11 -41.98 -32.59 3.65
CA PRO A 11 -40.63 -33.10 3.75
C PRO A 11 -40.32 -33.60 5.17
N PRO A 12 -39.61 -34.73 5.32
CA PRO A 12 -39.27 -35.32 6.60
C PRO A 12 -38.44 -34.35 7.46
N ALA A 13 -38.68 -34.38 8.77
CA ALA A 13 -38.15 -33.41 9.72
C ALA A 13 -36.63 -33.23 9.65
N TRP A 14 -35.85 -34.30 9.41
CA TRP A 14 -34.38 -34.26 9.33
C TRP A 14 -33.85 -33.28 8.25
N ARG A 15 -34.60 -33.08 7.16
CA ARG A 15 -34.22 -32.17 6.07
C ARG A 15 -34.36 -30.71 6.49
N ARG A 16 -35.26 -30.40 7.43
CA ARG A 16 -35.42 -29.07 8.03
C ARG A 16 -34.28 -28.78 9.01
N TRP A 17 -33.85 -29.78 9.78
CA TRP A 17 -32.70 -29.67 10.69
C TRP A 17 -31.37 -29.48 9.94
N LEU A 18 -31.15 -30.23 8.85
CA LEU A 18 -29.97 -30.02 8.00
C LEU A 18 -29.95 -28.62 7.39
N GLY A 19 -31.10 -28.12 6.92
CA GLY A 19 -31.20 -26.74 6.42
C GLY A 19 -30.86 -25.70 7.49
N PHE A 20 -31.34 -25.92 8.72
CA PHE A 20 -31.07 -25.03 9.85
C PHE A 20 -29.58 -25.04 10.26
N LEU A 21 -28.96 -26.21 10.31
CA LEU A 21 -27.53 -26.35 10.61
C LEU A 21 -26.65 -25.73 9.52
N ALA A 22 -27.01 -25.90 8.25
CA ALA A 22 -26.30 -25.27 7.12
C ALA A 22 -26.41 -23.74 7.17
N LEU A 23 -27.59 -23.19 7.44
CA LEU A 23 -27.82 -21.76 7.58
C LEU A 23 -27.04 -21.18 8.78
N LEU A 24 -27.07 -21.89 9.93
CA LEU A 24 -26.35 -21.49 11.13
C LEU A 24 -24.82 -21.50 10.90
N GLY A 25 -24.31 -22.52 10.22
CA GLY A 25 -22.89 -22.60 9.83
C GLY A 25 -22.47 -21.45 8.89
N LEU A 26 -23.31 -21.10 7.92
CA LEU A 26 -23.05 -19.97 7.01
C LEU A 26 -23.06 -18.63 7.76
N LEU A 27 -24.01 -18.43 8.68
CA LEU A 27 -24.07 -17.23 9.52
C LEU A 27 -22.84 -17.13 10.44
N LEU A 28 -22.39 -18.24 11.02
CA LEU A 28 -21.18 -18.28 11.84
C LEU A 28 -19.91 -17.95 11.03
N LEU A 29 -19.82 -18.38 9.78
CA LEU A 29 -18.72 -18.03 8.87
C LEU A 29 -18.71 -16.54 8.51
N LEU A 30 -19.89 -15.94 8.34
CA LEU A 30 -20.03 -14.51 8.03
C LEU A 30 -19.81 -13.62 9.26
N TRP A 31 -20.11 -14.12 10.46
CA TRP A 31 -19.88 -13.42 11.72
C TRP A 31 -18.46 -13.60 12.25
N TRP A 32 -17.68 -14.55 11.71
CA TRP A 32 -16.31 -14.74 12.19
C TRP A 32 -15.51 -13.44 12.00
N PRO A 33 -14.95 -12.85 13.08
CA PRO A 33 -14.18 -11.63 12.96
C PRO A 33 -13.02 -11.90 12.01
N ARG A 34 -12.93 -11.12 10.92
CA ARG A 34 -11.77 -11.23 10.03
C ARG A 34 -10.54 -10.80 10.83
N PRO A 35 -9.43 -11.56 10.78
CA PRO A 35 -8.18 -11.06 11.31
C PRO A 35 -7.83 -9.79 10.54
N VAL A 36 -7.87 -8.64 11.22
CA VAL A 36 -7.17 -7.45 10.76
C VAL A 36 -5.71 -7.72 11.07
N TRP A 37 -4.95 -8.10 10.05
CA TRP A 37 -3.51 -7.93 10.10
C TRP A 37 -3.29 -6.42 10.10
N GLY A 38 -2.70 -5.92 11.19
CA GLY A 38 -2.38 -4.52 11.33
C GLY A 38 -1.33 -4.14 10.30
N ASP A 39 -1.76 -3.66 9.15
CA ASP A 39 -0.97 -2.67 8.43
C ASP A 39 -0.90 -1.48 9.39
N THR A 40 0.21 -1.36 10.11
CA THR A 40 0.57 -0.11 10.79
C THR A 40 0.24 1.01 9.82
N ALA A 41 -0.69 1.92 10.16
CA ALA A 41 -1.23 2.93 9.26
C ALA A 41 -0.15 3.38 8.27
N ALA A 42 -0.28 2.95 7.00
CA ALA A 42 0.85 2.92 6.08
C ALA A 42 1.52 4.30 6.05
N VAL A 43 2.73 4.39 6.59
CA VAL A 43 3.46 5.66 6.65
C VAL A 43 3.67 6.09 5.21
N SER A 44 3.06 7.21 4.81
CA SER A 44 3.09 7.62 3.40
C SER A 44 4.51 8.08 3.05
N GLY A 45 5.22 7.29 2.24
CA GLY A 45 6.56 7.63 1.75
C GLY A 45 6.60 8.96 1.01
N GLU A 46 5.53 9.32 0.30
CA GLU A 46 5.37 10.64 -0.33
C GLU A 46 5.40 11.76 0.70
N SER A 47 4.61 11.62 1.77
CA SER A 47 4.54 12.64 2.83
C SER A 47 5.87 12.78 3.57
N LEU A 48 6.55 11.66 3.86
CA LEU A 48 7.88 11.66 4.45
C LEU A 48 8.89 12.36 3.54
N PHE A 49 8.85 12.07 2.24
CA PHE A 49 9.72 12.72 1.28
C PHE A 49 9.48 14.22 1.22
N ALA A 50 8.20 14.64 1.15
CA ALA A 50 7.83 16.05 1.11
C ALA A 50 8.33 16.81 2.36
N ASN A 51 8.18 16.21 3.53
CA ASN A 51 8.53 16.84 4.80
C ASN A 51 10.04 16.86 5.11
N HIS A 52 10.79 15.85 4.66
CA HIS A 52 12.18 15.66 5.11
C HIS A 52 13.22 15.66 4.00
N CYS A 53 12.84 15.40 2.76
CA CYS A 53 13.80 15.17 1.66
C CYS A 53 13.70 16.22 0.55
N ALA A 54 12.47 16.67 0.25
CA ALA A 54 12.17 17.53 -0.89
C ALA A 54 12.94 18.87 -0.86
N GLY A 55 13.24 19.40 0.33
CA GLY A 55 14.03 20.62 0.49
C GLY A 55 15.37 20.57 -0.25
N CYS A 56 16.03 19.41 -0.27
CA CYS A 56 17.28 19.22 -1.02
C CYS A 56 17.08 18.48 -2.34
N HIS A 57 16.05 17.64 -2.44
CA HIS A 57 15.89 16.65 -3.51
C HIS A 57 14.62 16.82 -4.36
N ILE A 58 14.06 18.02 -4.41
CA ILE A 58 12.88 18.33 -5.24
C ILE A 58 13.05 17.82 -6.68
N ASN A 59 12.00 17.16 -7.21
CA ASN A 59 11.97 16.54 -8.54
C ASN A 59 13.18 15.61 -8.83
N GLY A 60 13.66 14.94 -7.78
CA GLY A 60 14.81 14.03 -7.85
C GLY A 60 16.16 14.72 -7.99
N GLY A 61 16.22 16.04 -7.81
CA GLY A 61 17.44 16.83 -7.87
C GLY A 61 18.37 16.63 -6.68
N ASN A 62 19.36 17.52 -6.56
CA ASN A 62 20.14 17.71 -5.35
C ASN A 62 20.72 19.14 -5.38
N ILE A 63 20.18 20.03 -4.53
CA ILE A 63 20.58 21.44 -4.51
C ILE A 63 22.01 21.65 -4.00
N LEU A 64 22.48 20.77 -3.09
CA LEU A 64 23.81 20.86 -2.49
C LEU A 64 24.88 20.27 -3.41
N ARG A 65 24.59 19.13 -4.03
CA ARG A 65 25.50 18.41 -4.94
C ARG A 65 24.79 18.04 -6.23
N ARG A 66 24.80 18.94 -7.21
CA ARG A 66 24.12 18.78 -8.51
C ARG A 66 24.41 17.47 -9.26
N GLY A 67 25.55 16.82 -9.01
CA GLY A 67 25.92 15.52 -9.59
C GLY A 67 25.45 14.27 -8.83
N LYS A 68 24.82 14.43 -7.66
CA LYS A 68 24.35 13.36 -6.75
C LYS A 68 22.83 13.42 -6.58
N THR A 69 22.12 13.34 -7.69
CA THR A 69 20.65 13.36 -7.79
C THR A 69 20.02 12.00 -7.47
N LEU A 70 18.70 11.97 -7.25
CA LEU A 70 17.90 10.76 -7.07
C LEU A 70 17.34 10.20 -8.41
N LYS A 71 17.90 10.61 -9.54
CA LYS A 71 17.57 10.04 -10.86
C LYS A 71 18.17 8.64 -10.99
N LEU A 72 17.43 7.70 -11.57
CA LEU A 72 17.79 6.28 -11.66
C LEU A 72 19.22 6.05 -12.16
N LYS A 73 19.59 6.61 -13.32
CA LYS A 73 20.94 6.49 -13.90
C LYS A 73 22.06 6.97 -12.96
N VAL A 74 21.77 7.97 -12.12
CA VAL A 74 22.74 8.49 -11.15
C VAL A 74 22.83 7.58 -9.94
N LEU A 75 21.71 7.04 -9.45
CA LEU A 75 21.69 6.07 -8.35
C LEU A 75 22.48 4.81 -8.74
N GLU A 76 22.18 4.21 -9.90
CA GLU A 76 22.83 3.00 -10.41
C GLU A 76 24.34 3.18 -10.60
N ARG A 77 24.77 4.29 -11.22
CA ARG A 77 26.21 4.60 -11.40
C ARG A 77 26.94 4.74 -10.07
N ASN A 78 26.26 5.13 -9.00
CA ASN A 78 26.84 5.23 -7.67
C ASN A 78 26.66 3.95 -6.83
N GLY A 79 26.18 2.86 -7.43
CA GLY A 79 25.97 1.58 -6.74
C GLY A 79 24.78 1.59 -5.76
N ILE A 80 23.88 2.58 -5.86
CA ILE A 80 22.67 2.65 -5.05
C ILE A 80 21.56 1.97 -5.84
N THR A 81 21.40 0.67 -5.64
CA THR A 81 20.46 -0.17 -6.38
C THR A 81 19.36 -0.67 -5.47
N GLY A 82 18.11 -0.35 -5.82
CA GLY A 82 16.93 -0.77 -5.07
C GLY A 82 16.56 0.17 -3.92
N PRO A 83 15.32 0.05 -3.42
CA PRO A 83 14.84 0.84 -2.29
C PRO A 83 15.59 0.53 -0.99
N GLU A 84 16.15 -0.66 -0.80
CA GLU A 84 16.85 -1.04 0.43
C GLU A 84 18.12 -0.20 0.64
N ALA A 85 18.88 0.05 -0.43
CA ALA A 85 20.05 0.91 -0.38
C ALA A 85 19.69 2.36 -0.06
N ILE A 86 18.55 2.83 -0.59
CA ILE A 86 18.03 4.18 -0.30
C ILE A 86 17.55 4.27 1.15
N ALA A 87 16.88 3.24 1.68
CA ALA A 87 16.42 3.19 3.07
C ALA A 87 17.61 3.28 4.05
N SER A 88 18.68 2.54 3.77
CA SER A 88 19.92 2.60 4.54
C SER A 88 20.52 4.01 4.56
N ILE A 89 20.59 4.67 3.39
CA ILE A 89 21.08 6.06 3.29
C ILE A 89 20.14 7.06 3.96
N ALA A 90 18.82 6.91 3.80
CA ALA A 90 17.84 7.77 4.45
C ALA A 90 17.93 7.65 5.98
N SER A 91 18.16 6.45 6.50
CA SER A 91 18.29 6.19 7.93
C SER A 91 19.62 6.70 8.50
N THR A 92 20.74 6.34 7.88
CA THR A 92 22.09 6.54 8.45
C THR A 92 22.85 7.75 7.88
N GLY A 93 22.39 8.30 6.76
CA GLY A 93 23.06 9.37 6.02
C GLY A 93 24.14 8.86 5.06
N LEU A 94 24.66 9.76 4.24
CA LEU A 94 25.79 9.49 3.34
C LEU A 94 26.57 10.78 3.04
N GLY A 95 27.80 10.84 3.55
CA GLY A 95 28.69 11.98 3.34
C GLY A 95 28.14 13.27 3.97
N GLN A 96 27.67 14.21 3.14
CA GLN A 96 27.12 15.50 3.58
C GLN A 96 25.62 15.43 3.88
N MET A 97 24.95 14.33 3.55
CA MET A 97 23.55 14.11 3.91
C MET A 97 23.51 13.43 5.29
N SER A 98 22.90 14.09 6.28
CA SER A 98 22.61 13.53 7.59
C SER A 98 21.63 12.34 7.50
N GLY A 99 21.65 11.46 8.50
CA GLY A 99 20.63 10.42 8.66
C GLY A 99 19.34 10.96 9.26
N TYR A 100 18.21 10.37 8.86
CA TYR A 100 16.85 10.76 9.26
C TYR A 100 16.10 9.63 9.99
N GLY A 101 16.77 8.52 10.35
CA GLY A 101 16.11 7.33 10.91
C GLY A 101 15.21 7.61 12.11
N GLU A 102 15.63 8.47 13.04
CA GLU A 102 14.83 8.83 14.22
C GLU A 102 13.55 9.60 13.85
N VAL A 103 13.64 10.58 12.94
CA VAL A 103 12.50 11.43 12.57
C VAL A 103 11.54 10.74 11.59
N LEU A 104 12.03 9.76 10.84
CA LEU A 104 11.19 8.93 9.96
C LEU A 104 10.38 7.91 10.76
N GLY A 105 10.84 7.55 11.96
CA GLY A 105 10.19 6.56 12.82
C GLY A 105 10.23 5.14 12.25
N PRO A 106 9.62 4.17 12.97
CA PRO A 106 9.61 2.77 12.56
C PRO A 106 8.99 2.58 11.17
N GLY A 107 9.72 1.95 10.25
CA GLY A 107 9.27 1.68 8.87
C GLY A 107 9.30 2.88 7.93
N GLY A 108 9.65 4.08 8.42
CA GLY A 108 9.64 5.29 7.61
C GLY A 108 10.75 5.35 6.57
N ALA A 109 11.93 4.78 6.88
CA ALA A 109 13.05 4.71 5.93
C ALA A 109 12.70 3.83 4.71
N GLU A 110 12.06 2.69 4.96
CA GLU A 110 11.59 1.78 3.93
C GLU A 110 10.48 2.43 3.09
N ALA A 111 9.52 3.09 3.75
CA ALA A 111 8.42 3.78 3.08
C ALA A 111 8.90 4.89 2.15
N VAL A 112 9.76 5.80 2.64
CA VAL A 112 10.30 6.90 1.82
C VAL A 112 11.19 6.37 0.70
N ALA A 113 11.96 5.31 0.96
CA ALA A 113 12.84 4.73 -0.04
C ALA A 113 12.09 4.02 -1.15
N ALA A 114 11.03 3.28 -0.84
CA ALA A 114 10.15 2.67 -1.83
C ALA A 114 9.55 3.74 -2.75
N TRP A 115 9.07 4.83 -2.17
CA TRP A 115 8.53 5.96 -2.93
C TRP A 115 9.60 6.62 -3.82
N VAL A 116 10.79 6.92 -3.29
CA VAL A 116 11.90 7.51 -4.06
C VAL A 116 12.34 6.60 -5.21
N TRP A 117 12.46 5.29 -4.96
CA TRP A 117 12.82 4.33 -6.00
C TRP A 117 11.77 4.31 -7.12
N GLN A 118 10.50 4.30 -6.75
CA GLN A 118 9.39 4.37 -7.69
C GLN A 118 9.40 5.67 -8.51
N GLN A 119 9.69 6.82 -7.90
CA GLN A 119 9.86 8.08 -8.63
C GLN A 119 11.07 8.04 -9.57
N ALA A 120 12.19 7.46 -9.14
CA ALA A 120 13.37 7.30 -9.98
C ALA A 120 13.09 6.45 -11.23
N LEU A 121 12.37 5.33 -11.08
CA LEU A 121 11.93 4.48 -12.20
C LEU A 121 11.02 5.23 -13.18
N GLN A 122 10.17 6.12 -12.68
CA GLN A 122 9.30 6.98 -13.48
C GLN A 122 10.01 8.25 -14.00
N ASN A 123 11.34 8.32 -13.85
CA ASN A 123 12.15 9.48 -14.21
C ASN A 123 11.61 10.80 -13.61
N TRP A 124 11.03 10.72 -12.41
CA TRP A 124 10.41 11.84 -11.70
C TRP A 124 9.36 12.60 -12.53
N ALA A 125 8.64 11.89 -13.41
CA ALA A 125 7.48 12.46 -14.09
C ALA A 125 6.42 12.82 -13.05
N SER A 126 6.00 14.08 -13.01
CA SER A 126 4.80 14.45 -12.25
C SER A 126 3.63 13.61 -12.78
N PRO A 127 2.71 13.11 -11.94
CA PRO A 127 1.44 12.64 -12.47
C PRO A 127 0.83 13.84 -13.21
N THR A 128 0.73 13.73 -14.53
CA THR A 128 -0.08 14.67 -15.32
C THR A 128 -1.44 14.71 -14.62
N PRO A 129 -1.95 15.86 -14.18
CA PRO A 129 -3.33 15.93 -13.74
C PRO A 129 -4.17 15.33 -14.87
N PRO A 130 -5.23 14.54 -14.60
CA PRO A 130 -6.14 14.15 -15.67
C PRO A 130 -6.49 15.44 -16.40
N SER A 131 -6.17 15.50 -17.70
CA SER A 131 -6.46 16.65 -18.54
C SER A 131 -7.91 17.02 -18.24
N ALA A 132 -8.13 18.23 -17.73
CA ALA A 132 -9.47 18.76 -17.61
C ALA A 132 -10.14 18.50 -18.96
N GLY A 133 -11.09 17.57 -18.97
CA GLY A 133 -11.90 17.31 -20.16
C GLY A 133 -12.52 18.63 -20.60
N PRO A 134 -12.81 18.81 -21.90
CA PRO A 134 -13.38 20.05 -22.38
C PRO A 134 -14.64 20.35 -21.56
N THR A 135 -14.62 21.48 -20.86
CA THR A 135 -15.80 22.06 -20.22
C THR A 135 -16.81 22.33 -21.32
N ALA A 136 -17.86 21.51 -21.39
CA ALA A 136 -19.08 21.78 -22.14
C ALA A 136 -20.08 22.48 -21.21
#